data_AF-A0A934IAB9-F1
#
_entry.id   AF-A0A934IAB9-F1
#
_cell.length_a   1.000
_cell.length_b   1.000
_cell.length_c   1.000
_cell.angle_alpha   90.00
_cell.angle_beta   90.00
_cell.angle_gamma   90.00
#
_symmetry.space_group_name_H-M   'P 1'
#
loop_
_entity.id
_entity.type
_entity.pdbx_description
1 polymer ?
#
loop_
_entity_poly.entity_id
_entity_poly.type
_entity_poly.pdbx_seq_one_letter_code
_entity_poly.pdbx_strand_id
1 'polypeptide(L)'
;MNKAVFASLESNSPSKVQKAVDRVLSFYNRPDGWHYGKGHAATIASVNSALRVVSTMNSMELDTIEVFPRTDGGIVVSGIRGEQVVDFAVSADGIIDVYEERDDEDLLIRENADYAFVRRYLEDLGWKESGLSGYFIQTTSVMRVADLIAQQSPPPAMDYRLSMKPARTAKAVPYASTVESAIPLEYPESQQSSRGLNLPGSTGQRSCVMNRKVTSATI
;
A
#
# COMPACT_ATOMS: atom_id res chain seq x y z
N MET A 1 -23.19 -9.16 40.17
CA MET A 1 -23.57 -8.56 38.88
C MET A 1 -22.41 -7.71 38.37
N ASN A 2 -21.69 -8.16 37.34
CA ASN A 2 -20.62 -7.40 36.68
C ASN A 2 -20.79 -7.53 35.16
N LYS A 3 -21.57 -6.64 34.53
CA LYS A 3 -21.80 -6.58 33.07
C LYS A 3 -20.79 -5.69 32.32
N ALA A 4 -19.86 -5.04 33.02
CA ALA A 4 -19.02 -3.97 32.44
C ALA A 4 -17.65 -4.42 31.89
N VAL A 5 -17.25 -5.68 32.03
CA VAL A 5 -15.89 -6.13 31.65
C VAL A 5 -15.85 -6.74 30.23
N PHE A 6 -16.99 -7.12 29.65
CA PHE A 6 -17.03 -7.77 28.33
C PHE A 6 -17.13 -6.81 27.13
N ALA A 7 -17.38 -5.51 27.35
CA ALA A 7 -17.47 -4.54 26.25
C ALA A 7 -16.10 -4.05 25.72
N SER A 8 -14.99 -4.41 26.37
CA SER A 8 -13.64 -3.99 25.96
C SER A 8 -12.84 -5.06 25.20
N LEU A 9 -13.44 -6.21 24.86
CA LEU A 9 -12.79 -7.26 24.08
C LEU A 9 -13.19 -7.28 22.59
N GLU A 10 -14.17 -6.47 22.17
CA GLU A 10 -14.57 -6.35 20.76
C GLU A 10 -13.65 -5.42 19.93
N SER A 11 -12.68 -4.75 20.57
CA SER A 11 -11.81 -3.76 19.90
C SER A 11 -10.59 -4.35 19.17
N ASN A 12 -10.41 -5.67 19.13
CA ASN A 12 -9.33 -6.32 18.38
C ASN A 12 -9.76 -6.87 17.03
N SER A 13 -10.87 -6.36 16.46
CA SER A 13 -11.15 -6.62 15.05
C SER A 13 -10.03 -5.99 14.21
N PRO A 14 -9.34 -6.77 13.35
CA PRO A 14 -8.33 -6.21 12.48
C PRO A 14 -8.94 -5.06 11.68
N SER A 15 -8.19 -3.97 11.56
CA SER A 15 -8.64 -2.79 10.82
C SER A 15 -9.09 -3.23 9.42
N LYS A 16 -10.07 -2.54 8.84
CA LYS A 16 -10.59 -2.82 7.49
C LYS A 16 -9.43 -2.92 6.48
N VAL A 17 -8.41 -2.09 6.67
CA VAL A 17 -7.19 -2.03 5.87
C VAL A 17 -6.31 -3.25 6.07
N GLN A 18 -6.10 -3.72 7.30
CA GLN A 18 -5.34 -4.95 7.54
C GLN A 18 -6.01 -6.14 6.83
N LYS A 19 -7.36 -6.24 6.89
CA LYS A 19 -8.10 -7.29 6.18
C LYS A 19 -7.90 -7.20 4.66
N ALA A 20 -7.93 -6.00 4.08
CA ALA A 20 -7.67 -5.81 2.66
C ALA A 20 -6.24 -6.20 2.28
N VAL A 21 -5.25 -5.80 3.07
CA VAL A 21 -3.83 -6.17 2.88
C VAL A 21 -3.64 -7.69 2.94
N ASP A 22 -4.18 -8.36 3.96
CA ASP A 22 -4.07 -9.81 4.12
C ASP A 22 -4.71 -10.55 2.94
N ARG A 23 -5.85 -10.05 2.44
CA ARG A 23 -6.50 -10.60 1.24
C ARG A 23 -5.65 -10.41 -0.02
N VAL A 24 -5.09 -9.22 -0.26
CA VAL A 24 -4.18 -8.98 -1.40
C VAL A 24 -3.00 -9.94 -1.38
N LEU A 25 -2.35 -10.10 -0.21
CA LEU A 25 -1.23 -11.03 -0.06
C LEU A 25 -1.65 -12.49 -0.25
N SER A 26 -2.88 -12.86 0.12
CA SER A 26 -3.40 -14.22 -0.10
C SER A 26 -3.54 -14.56 -1.58
N PHE A 27 -3.73 -13.57 -2.47
CA PHE A 27 -3.91 -13.80 -3.91
C PHE A 27 -2.60 -14.23 -4.61
N TYR A 28 -1.45 -13.83 -4.07
CA TYR A 28 -0.14 -14.24 -4.56
C TYR A 28 0.10 -15.76 -4.44
N ASN A 29 -0.44 -16.38 -3.39
CA ASN A 29 -0.21 -17.80 -3.08
C ASN A 29 -1.28 -18.73 -3.66
N ARG A 30 -2.17 -18.23 -4.53
CA ARG A 30 -3.23 -19.07 -5.11
C ARG A 30 -2.64 -20.06 -6.12
N PRO A 31 -3.12 -21.31 -6.16
CA PRO A 31 -2.73 -22.23 -7.22
C PRO A 31 -3.33 -21.79 -8.55
N ASP A 32 -2.65 -22.09 -9.64
CA ASP A 32 -3.23 -21.97 -10.97
C ASP A 32 -4.49 -22.86 -11.10
N GLY A 33 -5.47 -22.38 -11.85
CA GLY A 33 -6.77 -23.02 -12.03
C GLY A 33 -7.79 -22.80 -10.90
N TRP A 34 -7.52 -21.94 -9.90
CA TRP A 34 -8.39 -21.75 -8.73
C TRP A 34 -9.84 -21.31 -9.06
N HIS A 35 -10.07 -20.75 -10.26
CA HIS A 35 -11.38 -20.35 -10.76
C HIS A 35 -11.75 -21.15 -12.02
N TYR A 36 -12.48 -22.26 -11.85
CA TYR A 36 -12.94 -23.15 -12.93
C TYR A 36 -11.83 -23.55 -13.92
N GLY A 37 -10.60 -23.75 -13.45
CA GLY A 37 -9.45 -24.11 -14.29
C GLY A 37 -8.81 -22.95 -15.07
N LYS A 38 -9.24 -21.70 -14.88
CA LYS A 38 -8.72 -20.51 -15.60
C LYS A 38 -7.95 -19.51 -14.74
N GLY A 39 -8.15 -19.51 -13.42
CA GLY A 39 -7.57 -18.48 -12.55
C GLY A 39 -6.06 -18.62 -12.36
N HIS A 40 -5.31 -17.53 -12.46
CA HIS A 40 -3.89 -17.49 -12.14
C HIS A 40 -3.60 -16.90 -10.77
N ALA A 41 -2.42 -17.22 -10.22
CA ALA A 41 -1.89 -16.51 -9.06
C ALA A 41 -1.68 -15.03 -9.39
N ALA A 42 -1.88 -14.15 -8.40
CA ALA A 42 -1.55 -12.74 -8.60
C ALA A 42 -0.04 -12.55 -8.77
N THR A 43 0.35 -11.70 -9.71
CA THR A 43 1.77 -11.38 -9.94
C THR A 43 2.34 -10.45 -8.86
N ILE A 44 3.66 -10.41 -8.69
CA ILE A 44 4.31 -9.44 -7.78
C ILE A 44 3.96 -8.00 -8.17
N ALA A 45 3.89 -7.69 -9.47
CA ALA A 45 3.59 -6.36 -9.98
C ALA A 45 2.16 -5.92 -9.63
N SER A 46 1.17 -6.79 -9.81
CA SER A 46 -0.22 -6.52 -9.45
C SER A 46 -0.40 -6.39 -7.93
N VAL A 47 0.23 -7.27 -7.14
CA VAL A 47 0.21 -7.23 -5.67
C VAL A 47 0.77 -5.90 -5.15
N ASN A 48 1.96 -5.50 -5.61
CA ASN A 48 2.56 -4.24 -5.18
C ASN A 48 1.70 -3.03 -5.55
N SER A 49 1.05 -3.08 -6.71
CA SER A 49 0.22 -1.98 -7.19
C SER A 49 -1.11 -1.91 -6.42
N ALA A 50 -1.75 -3.05 -6.18
CA ALA A 50 -2.95 -3.14 -5.34
C ALA A 50 -2.68 -2.67 -3.90
N LEU A 51 -1.54 -3.04 -3.29
CA LEU A 51 -1.17 -2.57 -1.95
C LEU A 51 -0.99 -1.06 -1.89
N ARG A 52 -0.44 -0.44 -2.94
CA ARG A 52 -0.34 1.02 -3.05
C ARG A 52 -1.72 1.67 -3.16
N VAL A 53 -2.63 1.11 -3.94
CA VAL A 53 -4.03 1.58 -4.02
C VAL A 53 -4.70 1.48 -2.64
N VAL A 54 -4.59 0.34 -1.95
CA VAL A 54 -5.12 0.15 -0.58
C VAL A 54 -4.52 1.16 0.39
N SER A 55 -3.22 1.44 0.30
CA SER A 55 -2.56 2.45 1.14
C SER A 55 -3.09 3.87 0.87
N THR A 56 -3.36 4.21 -0.38
CA THR A 56 -3.95 5.51 -0.75
C THR A 56 -5.40 5.59 -0.26
N MET A 57 -6.18 4.52 -0.39
CA MET A 57 -7.55 4.45 0.13
C MET A 57 -7.63 4.55 1.65
N ASN A 58 -6.66 3.95 2.36
CA ASN A 58 -6.59 4.00 3.82
C ASN A 58 -6.54 5.43 4.37
N SER A 59 -5.94 6.38 3.63
CA SER A 59 -5.92 7.76 4.07
C SER A 59 -7.26 8.49 3.86
N MET A 60 -8.21 7.95 3.08
CA MET A 60 -9.36 8.67 2.51
C MET A 60 -10.73 8.47 3.21
N GLU A 61 -10.79 8.09 4.50
CA GLU A 61 -12.07 7.91 5.25
C GLU A 61 -13.13 7.04 4.56
N LEU A 62 -12.72 5.93 3.96
CA LEU A 62 -13.66 5.02 3.30
C LEU A 62 -14.46 4.21 4.32
N ASP A 63 -15.71 3.92 3.96
CA ASP A 63 -16.55 3.03 4.74
C ASP A 63 -16.03 1.60 4.64
N THR A 64 -15.67 1.15 3.44
CA THR A 64 -15.17 -0.20 3.21
C THR A 64 -14.11 -0.22 2.11
N ILE A 65 -13.14 -1.13 2.26
CA ILE A 65 -12.20 -1.49 1.19
C ILE A 65 -12.36 -2.99 0.96
N GLU A 66 -12.73 -3.36 -0.25
CA GLU A 66 -12.82 -4.75 -0.68
C GLU A 66 -11.79 -5.03 -1.76
N VAL A 67 -11.38 -6.29 -1.86
CA VAL A 67 -10.37 -6.71 -2.83
C VAL A 67 -10.75 -8.06 -3.40
N PHE A 68 -10.61 -8.19 -4.71
CA PHE A 68 -11.03 -9.35 -5.46
C PHE A 68 -9.91 -9.80 -6.42
N PRO A 69 -9.63 -11.11 -6.51
CA PRO A 69 -8.66 -11.61 -7.48
C PRO A 69 -9.31 -11.71 -8.87
N ARG A 70 -8.58 -11.31 -9.91
CA ARG A 70 -8.97 -11.53 -11.31
C ARG A 70 -8.42 -12.86 -11.80
N THR A 71 -9.04 -13.42 -12.84
CA THR A 71 -8.61 -14.70 -13.42
C THR A 71 -7.26 -14.62 -14.14
N ASP A 72 -6.89 -13.44 -14.62
CA ASP A 72 -5.65 -13.17 -15.35
C ASP A 72 -4.43 -12.90 -14.45
N GLY A 73 -4.58 -13.07 -13.13
CA GLY A 73 -3.53 -12.73 -12.16
C GLY A 73 -3.49 -11.24 -11.81
N GLY A 74 -4.50 -10.46 -12.22
CA GLY A 74 -4.76 -9.12 -11.72
C GLY A 74 -5.54 -9.11 -10.39
N ILE A 75 -5.77 -7.92 -9.86
CA ILE A 75 -6.50 -7.67 -8.60
C ILE A 75 -7.41 -6.47 -8.81
N VAL A 76 -8.67 -6.55 -8.38
CA VAL A 76 -9.55 -5.38 -8.26
C VAL A 76 -9.55 -4.93 -6.81
N VAL A 77 -9.40 -3.62 -6.59
CA VAL A 77 -9.53 -2.98 -5.28
C VAL A 77 -10.72 -2.03 -5.34
N SER A 78 -11.74 -2.28 -4.52
CA SER A 78 -12.99 -1.51 -4.49
C SER A 78 -13.04 -0.65 -3.24
N GLY A 79 -13.19 0.66 -3.41
CA GLY A 79 -13.41 1.63 -2.35
C GLY A 79 -14.88 2.01 -2.29
N ILE A 80 -15.49 1.98 -1.10
CA ILE A 80 -16.91 2.29 -0.92
C ILE A 80 -17.06 3.42 0.10
N ARG A 81 -17.84 4.45 -0.26
CA ARG A 81 -18.23 5.53 0.65
C ARG A 81 -19.68 5.96 0.38
N GLY A 82 -20.58 5.69 1.32
CA GLY A 82 -22.01 5.88 1.11
C GLY A 82 -22.51 5.02 -0.06
N GLU A 83 -23.09 5.67 -1.07
CA GLU A 83 -23.58 5.04 -2.30
C GLU A 83 -22.54 5.04 -3.43
N GLN A 84 -21.36 5.65 -3.22
CA GLN A 84 -20.33 5.72 -4.24
C GLN A 84 -19.40 4.50 -4.15
N VAL A 85 -19.20 3.83 -5.28
CA VAL A 85 -18.27 2.72 -5.45
C VAL A 85 -17.25 3.09 -6.52
N VAL A 86 -15.97 2.91 -6.19
CA VAL A 86 -14.86 3.14 -7.13
C VAL A 86 -13.98 1.90 -7.16
N ASP A 87 -13.79 1.38 -8.36
CA ASP A 87 -13.04 0.17 -8.62
C ASP A 87 -11.72 0.48 -9.31
N PHE A 88 -10.64 -0.08 -8.77
CA PHE A 88 -9.30 0.01 -9.32
C PHE A 88 -8.88 -1.37 -9.81
N ALA A 89 -9.02 -1.59 -11.12
CA ALA A 89 -8.67 -2.84 -11.74
C ALA A 89 -7.16 -2.84 -12.05
N VAL A 90 -6.40 -3.54 -11.23
CA VAL A 90 -4.96 -3.74 -11.40
C VAL A 90 -4.71 -4.97 -12.26
N SER A 91 -4.12 -4.80 -13.43
CA SER A 91 -3.73 -5.89 -14.32
C SER A 91 -2.51 -6.66 -13.80
N ALA A 92 -2.21 -7.80 -14.41
CA ALA A 92 -1.07 -8.66 -14.04
C ALA A 92 0.31 -7.98 -14.20
N ASP A 93 0.43 -6.95 -15.03
CA ASP A 93 1.64 -6.12 -15.17
C ASP A 93 1.67 -4.91 -14.23
N GLY A 94 0.64 -4.73 -13.40
CA GLY A 94 0.56 -3.65 -12.40
C GLY A 94 0.02 -2.33 -12.95
N ILE A 95 -0.51 -2.32 -14.17
CA ILE A 95 -1.24 -1.19 -14.73
C ILE A 95 -2.59 -1.06 -14.01
N ILE A 96 -3.04 0.16 -13.78
CA ILE A 96 -4.27 0.45 -13.03
C ILE A 96 -5.28 1.08 -13.99
N ASP A 97 -6.46 0.50 -14.07
CA ASP A 97 -7.63 1.13 -14.70
C ASP A 97 -8.63 1.54 -13.61
N VAL A 98 -9.27 2.69 -13.78
CA VAL A 98 -10.18 3.28 -12.79
C VAL A 98 -11.61 3.26 -13.33
N TYR A 99 -12.51 2.67 -12.56
CA TYR A 99 -13.94 2.56 -12.84
C TYR A 99 -14.73 3.22 -11.70
N GLU A 100 -15.87 3.80 -12.03
CA GLU A 100 -16.84 4.33 -11.08
C GLU A 100 -18.20 3.73 -11.40
N GLU A 101 -18.87 3.18 -10.40
CA GLU A 101 -20.23 2.66 -10.56
C GLU A 101 -21.22 3.84 -10.51
N ARG A 102 -22.00 4.03 -11.58
CA ARG A 102 -23.09 5.01 -11.63
C ARG A 102 -24.31 4.37 -12.27
N ASP A 103 -25.46 4.49 -11.62
CA ASP A 103 -26.74 3.96 -12.12
C ASP A 103 -26.67 2.46 -12.50
N ASP A 104 -26.00 1.65 -11.64
CA ASP A 104 -25.73 0.21 -11.85
C ASP A 104 -24.85 -0.11 -13.08
N GLU A 105 -24.15 0.88 -13.64
CA GLU A 105 -23.18 0.70 -14.72
C GLU A 105 -21.76 1.06 -14.30
N ASP A 106 -20.80 0.20 -14.68
CA ASP A 106 -19.37 0.46 -14.50
C ASP A 106 -18.87 1.43 -15.57
N LEU A 107 -18.60 2.68 -15.19
CA LEU A 107 -18.05 3.70 -16.08
C LEU A 107 -16.53 3.72 -15.99
N LEU A 108 -15.87 3.41 -17.10
CA LEU A 108 -14.42 3.56 -17.23
C LEU A 108 -14.02 5.04 -17.23
N ILE A 109 -13.39 5.48 -16.14
CA ILE A 109 -12.95 6.86 -15.95
C ILE A 109 -11.57 7.08 -16.58
N ARG A 110 -10.66 6.13 -16.39
CA ARG A 110 -9.29 6.25 -16.87
C ARG A 110 -8.63 4.90 -17.07
N GLU A 111 -8.11 4.68 -18.28
CA GLU A 111 -7.19 3.57 -18.57
C GLU A 111 -5.75 3.96 -18.22
N ASN A 112 -4.95 2.97 -17.81
CA ASN A 112 -3.52 3.11 -17.54
C ASN A 112 -3.21 4.30 -16.62
N ALA A 113 -3.99 4.46 -15.55
CA ALA A 113 -3.79 5.46 -14.53
C ALA A 113 -2.46 5.26 -13.79
N ASP A 114 -1.76 6.36 -13.56
CA ASP A 114 -0.65 6.37 -12.61
C ASP A 114 -1.16 6.62 -11.18
N TYR A 115 -0.29 6.40 -10.19
CA TYR A 115 -0.65 6.60 -8.79
C TYR A 115 -1.01 8.05 -8.44
N ALA A 116 -0.44 9.03 -9.16
CA ALA A 116 -0.75 10.43 -8.95
C ALA A 116 -2.19 10.74 -9.36
N PHE A 117 -2.64 10.17 -10.48
CA PHE A 117 -4.03 10.24 -10.90
C PHE A 117 -4.96 9.57 -9.90
N VAL A 118 -4.66 8.35 -9.45
CA VAL A 118 -5.48 7.63 -8.46
C VAL A 118 -5.70 8.48 -7.21
N ARG A 119 -4.63 9.05 -6.65
CA ARG A 119 -4.74 9.92 -5.47
C ARG A 119 -5.61 11.15 -5.74
N ARG A 120 -5.31 11.91 -6.81
CA ARG A 120 -6.06 13.12 -7.16
C ARG A 120 -7.52 12.81 -7.41
N TYR A 121 -7.83 11.69 -8.07
CA TYR A 121 -9.18 11.28 -8.35
C TYR A 121 -9.99 11.02 -7.07
N LEU A 122 -9.40 10.32 -6.09
CA LEU A 122 -10.04 10.12 -4.78
C LEU A 122 -10.23 11.46 -4.04
N GLU A 123 -9.26 12.37 -4.11
CA GLU A 123 -9.40 13.73 -3.55
C GLU A 123 -10.53 14.52 -4.21
N ASP A 124 -10.67 14.44 -5.54
CA ASP A 124 -11.69 15.12 -6.35
C ASP A 124 -13.11 14.60 -6.04
N LEU A 125 -13.26 13.33 -5.65
CA LEU A 125 -14.52 12.76 -5.14
C LEU A 125 -14.92 13.31 -3.77
N GLY A 126 -14.10 14.18 -3.17
CA GLY A 126 -14.34 14.71 -1.83
C GLY A 126 -14.16 13.65 -0.75
N TRP A 127 -13.49 12.54 -1.07
CA TRP A 127 -12.97 11.59 -0.11
C TRP A 127 -11.79 12.24 0.57
N LYS A 128 -12.11 13.10 1.54
CA LYS A 128 -11.10 13.87 2.25
C LYS A 128 -10.29 12.91 3.07
N GLU A 129 -8.98 13.14 3.10
CA GLU A 129 -8.19 12.58 4.18
C GLU A 129 -8.88 12.98 5.48
N SER A 130 -9.06 12.03 6.40
CA SER A 130 -9.37 12.38 7.79
C SER A 130 -8.43 13.49 8.11
N GLY A 131 -8.98 14.67 8.43
CA GLY A 131 -8.17 15.72 8.97
C GLY A 131 -7.43 15.08 10.13
N LEU A 132 -6.16 14.74 9.93
CA LEU A 132 -5.19 14.58 10.99
C LEU A 132 -5.14 15.97 11.59
N SER A 133 -6.17 16.32 12.36
CA SER A 133 -6.22 17.52 13.16
C SER A 133 -5.11 17.31 14.20
N GLY A 134 -3.90 17.71 13.83
CA GLY A 134 -2.86 18.10 14.75
C GLY A 134 -2.07 17.00 15.46
N TYR A 135 -1.99 15.75 14.98
CA TYR A 135 -0.84 14.92 15.38
C TYR A 135 0.37 15.32 14.53
N PHE A 136 0.88 16.51 14.80
CA PHE A 136 2.22 16.91 14.43
C PHE A 136 3.16 16.00 15.22
N ILE A 137 3.51 14.82 14.67
CA ILE A 137 4.61 14.02 15.23
C ILE A 137 5.88 14.79 14.85
N GLN A 138 6.24 15.76 15.70
CA GLN A 138 7.56 16.37 15.64
C GLN A 138 8.54 15.32 16.16
N THR A 139 9.15 14.57 15.25
CA THR A 139 10.22 13.63 15.59
C THR A 139 11.45 14.45 16.02
N THR A 140 11.62 14.66 17.31
CA THR A 140 12.84 15.25 17.87
C THR A 140 13.89 14.16 18.05
N SER A 141 14.87 14.13 17.14
CA SER A 141 16.05 13.29 17.27
C SER A 141 16.95 13.88 18.36
N VAL A 142 17.00 13.25 19.55
CA VAL A 142 17.91 13.66 20.63
C VAL A 142 19.22 12.90 20.47
N MET A 143 20.30 13.59 20.09
CA MET A 143 21.62 12.96 19.90
C MET A 143 22.45 12.89 21.19
N ARG A 144 22.17 13.73 22.19
CA ARG A 144 22.85 13.74 23.50
C ARG A 144 21.86 14.01 24.63
N VAL A 145 22.12 13.43 25.80
CA VAL A 145 21.30 13.62 27.02
C VAL A 145 21.17 15.10 27.42
N ALA A 146 22.15 15.93 27.07
CA ALA A 146 22.13 17.37 27.33
C ALA A 146 21.20 18.18 26.41
N ASP A 147 20.73 17.60 25.30
CA ASP A 147 19.85 18.27 24.32
C ASP A 147 18.36 18.14 24.68
N LEU A 148 18.04 17.56 25.85
CA LEU A 148 16.68 17.45 26.43
C LEU A 148 16.12 18.78 26.95
N ILE A 149 16.45 19.90 26.32
CA ILE A 149 15.73 21.15 26.53
C ILE A 149 14.58 21.15 25.54
N ALA A 150 13.42 20.65 25.97
CA ALA A 150 12.19 20.81 25.21
C ALA A 150 11.97 22.31 24.96
N GLN A 151 12.25 22.77 23.75
CA GLN A 151 11.82 24.09 23.31
C GLN A 151 10.30 24.05 23.23
N GLN A 152 9.64 24.44 24.32
CA GLN A 152 8.24 24.81 24.27
C GLN A 152 8.17 26.07 23.43
N SER A 153 7.72 25.94 22.18
CA SER A 153 7.27 27.10 21.41
C SER A 153 6.21 27.81 22.25
N PRO A 154 6.28 29.14 22.40
CA PRO A 154 5.22 29.89 23.08
C PRO A 154 3.90 29.57 22.36
N PRO A 155 2.84 29.18 23.08
CA PRO A 155 1.58 28.87 22.43
C PRO A 155 1.10 30.12 21.68
N PRO A 156 0.57 29.98 20.45
CA PRO A 156 -0.09 31.08 19.79
C PRO A 156 -1.17 31.62 20.73
N ALA A 157 -1.19 32.94 20.93
CA ALA A 157 -2.18 33.63 21.75
C ALA A 157 -3.57 33.46 21.11
N MET A 158 -4.19 32.31 21.31
CA MET A 158 -5.55 32.01 20.92
C MET A 158 -6.27 31.60 22.19
N ASP A 159 -7.30 32.39 22.52
CA ASP A 159 -8.05 32.42 23.77
C ASP A 159 -8.98 31.19 23.92
N TYR A 160 -8.46 30.00 23.65
CA TYR A 160 -9.18 28.75 23.89
C TYR A 160 -8.96 28.34 25.34
N ARG A 161 -9.96 28.58 26.17
CA ARG A 161 -10.03 28.09 27.56
C ARG A 161 -10.25 26.57 27.58
N LEU A 162 -9.25 25.82 27.11
CA LEU A 162 -9.21 24.37 27.27
C LEU A 162 -8.94 24.07 28.74
N SER A 163 -9.90 23.44 29.41
CA SER A 163 -9.69 22.84 30.73
C SER A 163 -8.76 21.64 30.56
N MET A 164 -7.46 21.89 30.50
CA MET A 164 -6.46 20.83 30.57
C MET A 164 -6.36 20.38 32.02
N LYS A 165 -6.89 19.19 32.33
CA LYS A 165 -6.48 18.48 33.54
C LYS A 165 -4.99 18.17 33.39
N PRO A 166 -4.12 18.53 34.37
CA PRO A 166 -2.71 18.19 34.29
C PRO A 166 -2.60 16.67 34.18
N ALA A 167 -2.03 16.19 33.07
CA ALA A 167 -1.61 14.81 32.96
C ALA A 167 -0.60 14.57 34.08
N ARG A 168 -0.93 13.66 35.01
CA ARG A 168 -0.01 13.25 36.06
C ARG A 168 1.33 12.95 35.41
N THR A 169 2.37 13.62 35.90
CA THR A 169 3.75 13.47 35.46
C THR A 169 4.12 11.99 35.54
N ALA A 170 3.96 11.26 34.44
CA ALA A 170 4.49 9.94 34.32
C ALA A 170 6.01 10.12 34.40
N LYS A 171 6.61 9.66 35.50
CA LYS A 171 8.07 9.61 35.61
C LYS A 171 8.58 8.88 34.38
N ALA A 172 9.29 9.59 33.51
CA ALA A 172 10.02 8.97 32.43
C ALA A 172 10.99 7.98 33.07
N VAL A 173 10.73 6.68 32.90
CA VAL A 173 11.67 5.63 33.28
C VAL A 173 12.64 5.56 32.11
N PRO A 174 13.92 5.93 32.28
CA PRO A 174 14.91 5.77 31.23
C PRO A 174 15.07 4.27 30.95
N TYR A 175 14.62 3.82 29.79
CA TYR A 175 14.92 2.49 29.30
C TYR A 175 16.27 2.58 28.56
N ALA A 176 17.34 2.18 29.24
CA ALA A 176 18.64 2.00 28.59
C ALA A 176 18.54 0.76 27.70
N SER A 177 18.45 0.97 26.39
CA SER A 177 18.57 -0.11 25.41
C SER A 177 20.04 -0.53 25.35
N THR A 178 20.44 -1.50 26.18
CA THR A 178 21.71 -2.22 26.04
C THR A 178 21.62 -3.15 24.84
N VAL A 179 21.70 -2.58 23.63
CA VAL A 179 22.07 -3.37 22.45
C VAL A 179 23.59 -3.37 22.43
N GLU A 180 24.16 -4.32 23.16
CA GLU A 180 25.57 -4.65 23.08
C GLU A 180 25.82 -5.35 21.74
N SER A 181 25.99 -4.55 20.70
CA SER A 181 26.33 -4.99 19.35
C SER A 181 27.82 -5.38 19.32
N ALA A 182 28.13 -6.58 19.82
CA ALA A 182 29.37 -7.27 19.45
C ALA A 182 29.17 -7.87 18.06
N ILE A 183 29.52 -7.12 17.01
CA ILE A 183 29.70 -7.66 15.67
C ILE A 183 31.19 -8.02 15.54
N PRO A 184 31.57 -9.30 15.50
CA PRO A 184 32.92 -9.70 15.13
C PRO A 184 33.14 -9.34 13.66
N LEU A 185 34.15 -8.52 13.40
CA LEU A 185 34.67 -8.28 12.05
C LEU A 185 35.46 -9.52 11.61
N GLU A 186 34.77 -10.53 11.06
CA GLU A 186 35.42 -11.56 10.26
C GLU A 186 35.64 -11.03 8.85
N TYR A 187 36.91 -10.84 8.48
CA TYR A 187 37.34 -10.58 7.11
C TYR A 187 37.31 -11.89 6.32
N PRO A 188 36.50 -12.02 5.24
CA PRO A 188 36.63 -13.16 4.35
C PRO A 188 37.91 -13.00 3.52
N GLU A 189 38.82 -13.96 3.70
CA GLU A 189 40.02 -14.14 2.87
C GLU A 189 39.65 -14.23 1.38
N SER A 190 40.37 -13.43 0.61
CA SER A 190 40.41 -13.44 -0.84
C SER A 190 40.88 -14.80 -1.37
N GLN A 191 39.97 -15.64 -1.83
CA GLN A 191 40.32 -16.74 -2.73
C GLN A 191 40.18 -16.30 -4.18
N GLN A 192 41.33 -15.95 -4.77
CA GLN A 192 41.56 -15.97 -6.20
C GLN A 192 41.27 -17.38 -6.73
N SER A 193 40.23 -17.53 -7.56
CA SER A 193 40.10 -18.71 -8.43
C SER A 193 40.02 -18.26 -9.88
N SER A 194 41.19 -18.26 -10.49
CA SER A 194 41.42 -18.18 -11.92
C SER A 194 40.96 -19.49 -12.58
N ARG A 195 39.80 -19.46 -13.24
CA ARG A 195 39.48 -20.42 -14.31
C ARG A 195 38.82 -19.72 -15.48
N GLY A 196 39.64 -19.45 -16.49
CA GLY A 196 39.16 -19.20 -17.84
C GLY A 196 38.59 -20.48 -18.47
N LEU A 197 37.68 -20.27 -19.42
CA LEU A 197 37.28 -21.13 -20.55
C LEU A 197 36.39 -20.22 -21.41
N ASN A 198 36.89 -19.56 -22.46
CA ASN A 198 36.99 -20.06 -23.84
C ASN A 198 35.80 -20.96 -24.25
N LEU A 199 34.91 -20.45 -25.10
CA LEU A 199 34.72 -20.87 -26.52
C LEU A 199 33.41 -20.30 -27.15
N PRO A 200 33.22 -20.39 -28.48
CA PRO A 200 32.63 -19.34 -29.31
C PRO A 200 31.30 -19.73 -29.97
N GLY A 201 30.65 -18.72 -30.56
CA GLY A 201 30.10 -18.83 -31.91
C GLY A 201 28.65 -19.26 -32.08
N SER A 202 28.06 -18.69 -33.14
CA SER A 202 26.82 -19.14 -33.81
C SER A 202 25.53 -18.81 -33.04
N THR A 203 24.49 -18.19 -33.63
CA THR A 203 23.87 -18.53 -34.91
C THR A 203 22.92 -17.38 -35.31
N GLY A 204 22.86 -17.06 -36.60
CA GLY A 204 22.17 -15.90 -37.15
C GLY A 204 20.66 -15.86 -36.91
N GLN A 205 20.16 -14.63 -36.73
CA GLN A 205 18.73 -14.32 -36.84
C GLN A 205 18.37 -14.08 -38.31
N ARG A 206 17.56 -15.00 -38.84
CA ARG A 206 16.80 -14.79 -40.07
C ARG A 206 15.66 -13.81 -39.78
N SER A 207 15.66 -12.69 -40.51
CA SER A 207 14.55 -11.74 -40.57
C SER A 207 13.41 -12.37 -41.39
N CYS A 208 12.31 -12.72 -40.72
CA CYS A 208 11.06 -13.07 -41.39
C CYS A 208 10.18 -11.82 -41.49
N VAL A 209 10.24 -11.16 -42.65
CA VAL A 209 9.32 -10.10 -43.04
C VAL A 209 7.97 -10.73 -43.36
N MET A 210 6.97 -10.56 -42.48
CA MET A 210 5.58 -10.86 -42.81
C MET A 210 4.88 -9.61 -43.35
N ASN A 211 4.66 -9.60 -44.65
CA ASN A 211 3.75 -8.68 -45.33
C ASN A 211 2.29 -8.98 -44.91
N ARG A 212 1.66 -8.10 -44.13
CA ARG A 212 0.19 -8.06 -44.02
C ARG A 212 -0.38 -7.17 -45.12
N LYS A 213 -1.08 -7.80 -46.07
CA LYS A 213 -2.05 -7.11 -46.93
C LYS A 213 -3.23 -6.66 -46.07
N VAL A 214 -3.45 -5.36 -46.00
CA VAL A 214 -4.70 -4.77 -45.49
C VAL A 214 -5.62 -4.61 -46.70
N THR A 215 -6.65 -5.46 -46.79
CA THR A 215 -7.80 -5.24 -47.67
C THR A 215 -8.81 -4.39 -46.92
N SER A 216 -8.87 -3.11 -47.27
CA SER A 216 -9.97 -2.22 -46.89
C SER A 216 -11.20 -2.58 -47.73
N ALA A 217 -12.30 -2.92 -47.07
CA ALA A 217 -13.63 -2.93 -47.68
C ALA A 217 -14.27 -1.57 -47.38
N THR A 218 -14.55 -0.82 -48.45
CA THR A 218 -15.37 0.40 -48.42
C THR A 218 -16.84 -0.01 -48.57
N ILE A 219 -17.68 0.69 -47.81
CA ILE A 219 -19.14 0.61 -47.67
C ILE A 219 -19.86 0.59 -49.03
#